data_AF-A0A6V8NVL9-F1
#
_entry.id   AF-A0A6V8NVL9-F1
#
_cell.length_a   1.000
_cell.length_b   1.000
_cell.length_c   1.000
_cell.angle_alpha   90.00
_cell.angle_beta   90.00
_cell.angle_gamma   90.00
#
_symmetry.space_group_name_H-M   'P 1'
#
loop_
_entity.id
_entity.type
_entity.pdbx_description
1 polymer ?
#
loop_
_entity_poly.entity_id
_entity_poly.type
_entity_poly.pdbx_seq_one_letter_code
_entity_poly.pdbx_strand_id
1 'polypeptide(L)' 'AERNLEALPVSLHEARKLMQESELVRQTLGDHVFNKFLINKEMEWEEYRTQVTPLELKKGLASL' A
#
# COMPACT_ATOMS: atom_id res chain seq x y z
N ALA A 1 -16.52 3.81 -27.43
CA ALA A 1 -16.51 4.34 -26.06
C ALA A 1 -15.26 3.83 -25.38
N GLU A 2 -14.23 4.66 -25.28
CA GLU A 2 -13.04 4.34 -24.48
C GLU A 2 -13.50 4.21 -23.03
N ARG A 3 -13.37 3.02 -22.44
CA ARG A 3 -13.68 2.81 -21.03
C ARG A 3 -12.50 3.43 -20.27
N ASN A 4 -12.71 4.62 -19.70
CA ASN A 4 -11.81 5.21 -18.70
C ASN A 4 -11.80 4.32 -17.46
N LEU A 5 -11.10 3.20 -17.54
CA LEU A 5 -10.82 2.32 -16.42
C LEU A 5 -9.59 2.89 -15.73
N GLU A 6 -9.82 3.63 -14.65
CA GLU A 6 -8.73 3.97 -13.76
C GLU A 6 -8.10 2.69 -13.22
N ALA A 7 -6.77 2.62 -13.29
CA ALA A 7 -6.03 1.49 -12.76
C ALA A 7 -6.16 1.48 -11.23
N LEU A 8 -6.38 0.30 -10.67
CA LEU A 8 -6.30 0.14 -9.22
C LEU A 8 -4.86 0.41 -8.75
N PRO A 9 -4.68 0.90 -7.51
CA PRO A 9 -3.36 1.06 -6.92
C PRO A 9 -2.60 -0.27 -6.97
N VAL A 10 -1.33 -0.22 -7.38
CA VAL A 10 -0.53 -1.44 -7.61
C VAL A 10 0.21 -1.90 -6.36
N SER A 11 0.20 -1.08 -5.30
CA SER A 11 0.86 -1.38 -4.03
C SER A 11 -0.01 -0.99 -2.84
N LEU A 12 0.30 -1.60 -1.68
CA LEU A 12 -0.32 -1.23 -0.41
C LEU A 12 -0.11 0.26 -0.09
N HIS A 13 1.07 0.81 -0.41
CA HIS A 13 1.38 2.22 -0.19
C HIS A 13 0.47 3.16 -0.98
N GLU A 14 0.27 2.87 -2.27
CA GLU A 14 -0.64 3.65 -3.11
C GLU A 14 -2.10 3.50 -2.65
N ALA A 15 -2.53 2.28 -2.33
CA ALA A 15 -3.87 2.02 -1.83
C ALA A 15 -4.14 2.76 -0.51
N ARG A 16 -3.15 2.78 0.39
CA ARG A 16 -3.23 3.53 1.66
C ARG A 16 -3.35 5.04 1.41
N LYS A 17 -2.57 5.60 0.50
CA LYS A 17 -2.64 7.03 0.13
C LYS A 17 -4.00 7.40 -0.45
N LEU A 18 -4.50 6.59 -1.39
CA LEU A 18 -5.83 6.78 -1.97
C LEU A 18 -6.93 6.69 -0.89
N MET A 19 -6.82 5.71 0.00
CA MET A 19 -7.76 5.54 1.12
C MET A 19 -7.75 6.75 2.07
N GLN A 20 -6.60 7.39 2.30
CA GLN A 20 -6.47 8.55 3.18
C GLN A 20 -7.31 9.75 2.71
N GLU A 21 -7.53 9.87 1.40
CA GLU A 21 -8.33 10.92 0.76
C GLU A 21 -9.83 10.56 0.66
N SER A 22 -10.20 9.31 0.95
CA SER A 22 -11.57 8.81 0.80
C SER A 22 -12.45 9.19 1.99
N GLU A 23 -13.33 10.16 1.78
CA GLU A 23 -14.35 10.56 2.76
C GLU A 23 -15.33 9.42 3.05
N LEU A 24 -15.76 8.69 2.02
CA LEU A 24 -16.66 7.54 2.17
C LEU A 24 -16.10 6.50 3.13
N VAL A 25 -14.83 6.14 2.97
CA VAL A 25 -14.17 5.13 3.81
C VAL A 25 -14.00 5.63 5.24
N ARG A 26 -13.63 6.91 5.42
CA ARG A 26 -13.54 7.55 6.74
C ARG A 26 -14.88 7.54 7.47
N GLN A 27 -15.96 7.95 6.80
CA GLN A 27 -17.30 7.97 7.39
C GLN A 27 -17.79 6.56 7.73
N THR A 28 -17.49 5.57 6.88
CA THR A 28 -17.90 4.17 7.10
C THR A 28 -17.21 3.54 8.30
N LEU A 29 -15.91 3.80 8.49
CA LEU A 29 -15.12 3.21 9.58
C LEU A 29 -15.15 4.04 10.87
N GLY A 30 -15.43 5.34 10.79
CA GLY A 30 -15.26 6.29 11.87
C GLY A 30 -13.79 6.66 12.09
N ASP A 31 -13.55 7.87 12.62
CA ASP A 31 -12.21 8.46 12.71
C ASP A 31 -11.20 7.61 13.50
N HIS A 32 -11.62 6.99 14.60
CA HIS A 32 -10.71 6.21 15.44
C HIS A 32 -10.16 4.98 14.69
N VAL A 33 -11.05 4.20 14.07
CA VAL A 33 -10.68 2.99 13.33
C VAL A 33 -9.94 3.36 12.05
N PHE A 34 -10.41 4.38 11.32
CA PHE A 34 -9.77 4.87 10.10
C PHE A 34 -8.30 5.27 10.35
N ASN A 35 -8.03 6.09 11.37
CA ASN A 35 -6.67 6.53 11.69
C ASN A 35 -5.78 5.38 12.13
N LYS A 36 -6.29 4.47 12.99
CA LYS A 36 -5.52 3.29 13.42
C LYS A 36 -5.22 2.35 12.27
N PHE A 37 -6.17 2.16 11.35
CA PHE A 37 -5.95 1.36 10.16
C PHE A 37 -4.84 1.94 9.28
N LEU A 38 -4.87 3.25 8.99
CA LEU A 38 -3.83 3.90 8.19
C LEU A 38 -2.43 3.77 8.82
N ILE A 39 -2.31 3.97 10.14
CA ILE A 39 -1.05 3.80 10.86
C ILE A 39 -0.55 2.35 10.75
N ASN A 40 -1.44 1.38 10.98
CA ASN A 40 -1.07 -0.03 10.89
C ASN A 40 -0.59 -0.40 9.48
N LYS A 41 -1.25 0.13 8.44
CA LYS A 41 -0.84 -0.11 7.04
C LYS A 41 0.46 0.57 6.65
N GLU A 42 0.77 1.73 7.24
CA GLU A 42 2.09 2.35 7.07
C GLU A 42 3.18 1.49 7.70
N MET A 43 2.97 0.99 8.93
CA MET A 43 3.92 0.10 9.58
C MET A 43 4.16 -1.20 8.80
N GLU A 44 3.09 -1.83 8.31
CA GLU A 44 3.15 -3.03 7.47
C GLU A 44 3.96 -2.78 6.19
N TRP A 45 3.76 -1.62 5.56
CA TRP A 45 4.52 -1.24 4.36
C TRP A 45 6.01 -1.03 4.64
N GLU A 46 6.34 -0.33 5.72
CA GLU A 46 7.72 -0.09 6.14
C GLU A 46 8.44 -1.40 6.50
N GLU A 47 7.75 -2.33 7.17
CA GLU A 47 8.28 -3.67 7.44
C GLU A 47 8.50 -4.46 6.15
N TYR A 48 7.55 -4.43 5.21
CA TYR A 48 7.68 -5.15 3.95
C TYR A 48 8.85 -4.65 3.10
N ARG A 49 8.96 -3.32 2.92
CA ARG A 49 9.95 -2.73 2.00
C ARG A 49 11.40 -2.83 2.50
N THR A 50 11.60 -3.09 3.79
CA THR A 50 12.93 -3.23 4.40
C THR A 50 13.44 -4.67 4.35
N GLN A 51 12.60 -5.63 3.97
CA GLN A 51 12.99 -7.02 3.79
C GLN A 51 13.76 -7.22 2.48
N VAL A 52 14.86 -7.96 2.55
CA VAL A 52 15.55 -8.46 1.36
C VAL A 52 14.95 -9.82 0.99
N THR A 53 14.26 -9.87 -0.14
CA THR A 53 13.56 -11.07 -0.59
C THR A 53 14.54 -12.08 -1.23
N PRO A 54 14.23 -13.39 -1.21
CA PRO A 54 15.02 -14.39 -1.93
C PRO A 54 15.17 -14.10 -3.44
N LEU A 55 14.17 -13.46 -4.04
CA LEU A 55 14.22 -13.01 -5.43
C LEU A 55 15.31 -11.94 -5.64
N GLU A 56 15.39 -10.97 -4.74
CA GLU A 56 16.41 -9.92 -4.77
C GLU A 56 17.80 -10.49 -4.51
N LEU A 57 17.94 -11.43 -3.56
CA LEU A 57 19.19 -12.16 -3.34
C LEU A 57 19.64 -12.90 -4.61
N LYS A 58 18.72 -13.61 -5.29
CA LYS A 58 19.01 -14.32 -6.54
C LYS A 58 19.42 -13.38 -7.67
N LYS A 59 18.84 -12.17 -7.73
CA LYS A 59 19.17 -11.16 -8.76
C LYS A 59 20.47 -10.41 -8.47
N GLY A 60 20.74 -10.09 -7.20
CA GLY A 60 21.85 -9.23 -6.78
C GLY A 60 23.16 -9.96 -6.48
N LEU A 61 23.13 -11.24 -6.10
CA LEU A 61 24.34 -12.01 -5.74
C LEU A 61 24.87 -12.91 -6.87
N ALA A 62 24.15 -13.03 -7.99
CA ALA A 62 24.61 -13.81 -9.14
C ALA A 62 25.51 -13.01 -10.11
N SER A 63 25.63 -11.69 -9.92
CA SER A 63 26.44 -10.80 -10.77
C SER A 63 27.62 -10.14 -10.05
N LEU A 64 27.98 -10.62 -8.86
CA LEU A 64 29.24 -10.31 -8.17
C LEU A 64 30.12 -11.57 -8.20
#